data_AF-A0A497AI52-F1
#
_entry.id   AF-A0A497AI52-F1
#
_cell.length_a   1.000
_cell.length_b   1.000
_cell.length_c   1.000
_cell.angle_alpha   90.00
_cell.angle_beta   90.00
_cell.angle_gamma   90.00
#
_symmetry.space_group_name_H-M   'P 1'
#
loop_
_entity.id
_entity.type
_entity.pdbx_description
1 polymer ?
#
loop_
_entity_poly.entity_id
_entity_poly.type
_entity_poly.pdbx_seq_one_letter_code
_entity_poly.pdbx_strand_id
1 'polypeptide(L)' 'MTPQDRIANHLAFLYGTERAPTILEQLHAILDDFRRRNPQLLNRMTGERLTERDVILITYG' A
#
# COMPACT_ATOMS: atom_id res chain seq x y z
N MET A 1 -18.08 -1.37 -4.67
CA MET A 1 -17.26 -0.93 -3.51
C MET A 1 -15.83 -0.75 -3.99
N THR A 2 -15.31 0.46 -3.92
CA THR A 2 -13.95 0.76 -4.41
C THR A 2 -12.90 0.30 -3.40
N PRO A 3 -11.63 0.08 -3.81
CA PRO A 3 -10.53 -0.18 -2.88
C PRO A 3 -10.40 0.92 -1.82
N GLN A 4 -10.69 2.16 -2.21
CA GLN A 4 -10.67 3.33 -1.32
C GLN A 4 -11.73 3.21 -0.21
N ASP A 5 -12.96 2.79 -0.55
CA ASP A 5 -14.02 2.56 0.44
C ASP A 5 -13.65 1.46 1.44
N ARG A 6 -12.97 0.40 0.95
CA ARG A 6 -12.51 -0.70 1.81
C ARG A 6 -11.44 -0.24 2.80
N ILE A 7 -10.47 0.54 2.32
CA ILE A 7 -9.41 1.10 3.16
C ILE A 7 -10.01 2.04 4.21
N ALA A 8 -10.89 2.96 3.80
CA ALA A 8 -11.56 3.89 4.72
C ALA A 8 -12.35 3.16 5.82
N ASN A 9 -13.10 2.11 5.44
CA ASN A 9 -13.83 1.29 6.42
C ASN A 9 -12.91 0.54 7.38
N HIS A 10 -11.77 0.03 6.89
CA HIS A 10 -10.77 -0.59 7.75
C HIS A 10 -10.12 0.41 8.71
N LEU A 11 -9.82 1.62 8.24
CA LEU A 11 -9.28 2.68 9.09
C LEU A 11 -10.28 3.10 10.16
N ALA A 12 -11.57 3.22 9.81
CA ALA A 12 -12.64 3.50 10.77
C ALA A 12 -12.80 2.38 11.80
N PHE A 13 -12.68 1.12 11.38
CA PHE A 13 -12.69 -0.04 12.27
C PHE A 13 -11.50 -0.05 13.25
N LEU A 14 -10.29 0.25 12.78
CA LEU A 14 -9.07 0.17 13.59
C LEU A 14 -8.86 1.38 14.50
N TYR A 15 -9.17 2.58 14.01
CA TYR A 15 -8.79 3.85 14.66
C TYR A 15 -9.98 4.69 15.11
N GLY A 16 -11.20 4.22 14.85
CA GLY A 16 -12.43 4.95 15.10
C GLY A 16 -12.78 5.93 13.99
N THR A 17 -14.05 6.26 13.89
CA THR A 17 -14.61 7.16 12.86
C THR A 17 -14.09 8.60 12.97
N GLU A 18 -13.64 9.02 14.15
CA GLU A 18 -13.09 10.36 14.38
C GLU A 18 -11.69 10.54 13.78
N ARG A 19 -10.84 9.51 13.88
CA ARG A 19 -9.43 9.58 13.45
C ARG A 19 -9.20 9.04 12.04
N ALA A 20 -10.10 8.21 11.55
CA ALA A 20 -9.98 7.60 10.22
C ALA A 20 -9.83 8.61 9.07
N PRO A 21 -10.55 9.75 9.03
CA PRO A 21 -10.36 10.75 7.97
C PRO A 21 -8.94 11.32 7.96
N THR A 22 -8.41 11.73 9.12
CA THR A 22 -7.05 12.28 9.23
C THR A 22 -5.99 11.26 8.83
N ILE A 23 -6.16 10.00 9.23
CA ILE A 23 -5.21 8.92 8.86
C ILE A 23 -5.28 8.63 7.37
N LEU A 24 -6.47 8.66 6.77
CA LEU A 24 -6.65 8.45 5.33
C LEU A 24 -5.97 9.57 4.52
N GLU A 25 -6.06 10.82 4.96
CA GLU A 25 -5.32 11.93 4.34
C GLU A 25 -3.80 11.74 4.43
N GLN A 26 -3.29 11.34 5.59
CA GLN A 26 -1.87 11.05 5.76
C GLN A 26 -1.41 9.89 4.87
N LEU A 27 -2.23 8.85 4.74
CA LEU A 27 -1.94 7.71 3.86
C LEU A 27 -1.84 8.17 2.39
N HIS A 28 -2.77 9.00 1.92
CA HIS A 28 -2.69 9.55 0.56
C HIS A 28 -1.43 10.39 0.36
N ALA A 29 -1.05 11.23 1.33
CA ALA A 29 0.18 12.01 1.25
C ALA A 29 1.43 11.13 1.12
N ILE A 30 1.50 10.03 1.88
CA ILE A 30 2.59 9.04 1.78
C ILE A 30 2.61 8.38 0.41
N LEU A 31 1.46 7.95 -0.11
CA LEU A 31 1.35 7.30 -1.42
C LEU A 31 1.73 8.25 -2.56
N ASP A 32 1.31 9.51 -2.49
CA ASP A 32 1.66 10.54 -3.47
C ASP A 32 3.16 10.84 -3.45
N ASP A 33 3.74 10.96 -2.26
CA ASP A 33 5.16 11.19 -2.11
C ASP A 33 5.99 9.98 -2.59
N PHE A 34 5.54 8.76 -2.31
CA PHE A 34 6.14 7.54 -2.85
C PHE A 34 6.10 7.52 -4.38
N ARG A 35 4.95 7.85 -4.98
CA ARG A 35 4.78 7.92 -6.44
C ARG A 35 5.70 8.96 -7.06
N ARG A 36 5.85 10.12 -6.42
CA ARG A 36 6.76 11.19 -6.85
C ARG A 36 8.23 10.76 -6.81
N ARG A 37 8.63 10.03 -5.76
CA ARG A 37 10.01 9.56 -5.58
C ARG A 37 10.38 8.35 -6.44
N ASN A 38 9.38 7.59 -6.89
CA ASN A 38 9.61 6.33 -7.59
C ASN A 38 8.84 6.25 -8.93
N PRO A 39 9.01 7.22 -9.85
CA PRO A 39 8.30 7.21 -11.13
C PRO A 39 8.60 5.93 -11.96
N GLN A 40 9.78 5.34 -11.80
CA GLN A 40 10.20 4.09 -12.44
C GLN A 40 9.36 2.87 -12.04
N LEU A 41 8.65 2.92 -10.90
CA LEU A 41 7.82 1.82 -10.43
C LEU A 41 6.39 1.85 -11.00
N LEU A 42 5.96 2.97 -11.59
CA LEU A 42 4.62 3.09 -12.21
C LEU A 42 4.40 2.10 -13.36
N ASN A 43 5.47 1.76 -14.10
CA ASN A 43 5.41 0.86 -15.24
C ASN A 43 5.82 -0.60 -14.93
N ARG A 44 6.24 -0.90 -13.69
CA ARG A 44 6.57 -2.26 -13.23
C ARG A 44 5.38 -2.91 -12.52
N MET A 45 4.22 -2.96 -13.17
CA MET A 45 3.17 -3.92 -12.78
C MET A 45 3.43 -5.28 -13.43
N THR A 46 4.60 -5.85 -13.15
CA THR A 46 4.93 -7.23 -13.51
C THR A 46 5.41 -7.92 -12.24
N GLY A 47 4.59 -7.90 -11.21
CA GLY A 47 4.79 -8.78 -10.08
C GLY A 47 4.11 -10.09 -10.41
N GLU A 48 4.81 -10.99 -11.11
CA GLU A 48 4.45 -12.40 -10.98
C GLU A 48 4.38 -12.68 -9.47
N ARG A 49 3.20 -13.15 -9.04
CA ARG A 49 2.99 -13.49 -7.65
C ARG A 49 3.99 -14.60 -7.35
N LEU A 50 4.79 -14.48 -6.28
CA LEU A 50 5.69 -15.54 -5.85
C LEU A 50 4.97 -16.89 -5.92
N THR A 51 5.51 -17.78 -6.72
CA THR A 51 4.98 -19.13 -6.96
C THR A 51 5.91 -20.16 -6.33
N GLU A 52 5.45 -21.41 -6.29
CA GLU A 52 6.26 -22.55 -5.85
C GLU A 52 7.51 -22.80 -6.73
N ARG A 53 7.59 -22.15 -7.91
CA ARG A 53 8.76 -22.21 -8.79
C ARG A 53 9.89 -21.26 -8.38
N ASP A 54 9.61 -20.32 -7.47
CA ASP A 54 10.56 -19.30 -7.05
C ASP A 54 11.34 -19.76 -5.82
N VAL A 55 12.68 -19.64 -5.88
CA VAL A 55 13.56 -19.90 -4.75
C VAL A 55 14.07 -18.57 -4.19
N ILE A 56 13.73 -18.28 -2.93
CA ILE A 56 14.15 -17.06 -2.23
C ILE A 56 15.27 -17.42 -1.26
N LEU A 57 16.43 -16.79 -1.40
CA LEU A 57 17.50 -16.85 -0.41
C LEU A 57 17.42 -15.63 0.51
N ILE A 58 17.27 -15.85 1.81
CA ILE A 58 17.32 -14.80 2.84
C ILE A 58 18.62 -15.00 3.62
N THR A 59 19.53 -14.02 3.53
CA THR A 59 20.80 -14.02 4.29
C THR A 59 20.88 -12.83 5.23
N TYR A 60 21.59 -13.00 6.33
CA TYR A 60 21.98 -11.89 7.21
C TYR A 60 23.33 -11.34 6.73
N GLY A 61 23.35 -10.07 6.37
CA GLY A 61 24.56 -9.31 6.02
C GLY A 61 24.98 -8.40 7.16
#